data_AF-A0A1B8QNM1-F1
#
_entry.id   AF-A0A1B8QNM1-F1
#
_cell.length_a   1.000
_cell.length_b   1.000
_cell.length_c   1.000
_cell.angle_alpha   90.00
_cell.angle_beta   90.00
_cell.angle_gamma   90.00
#
_symmetry.space_group_name_H-M   'P 1'
#
loop_
_entity.id
_entity.type
_entity.pdbx_description
1 polymer ?
#
loop_
_entity_poly.entity_id
_entity_poly.type
_entity_poly.pdbx_seq_one_letter_code
_entity_poly.pdbx_strand_id
1 'polypeptide(L)'
;MMEIIKQLTKFKNRKYNKKIEINLINDINNKIKANKNNEHLANEMWEIKTIFLAQNFYLIFIESLYKKQYYYAWCTLEKCELKINELDRHASEKIKNNYYFHFLKFQVKRWQAIYPYKLFTSPEFIYKKVRCSICNEIISPRGNCKHIIGELYSGEICYCTVEEIELIGIAIVKNPVMKSNVIDPEGKNKNFSGLNMILNTLNTPFQYWDINYTKEFIPKKFITESPDSLCPCGSGLSYLMCCQRKNGCLIPHMQIILYNQDIKNKLDTHLSIELKISDYLYQKKYS
;
A
#
# COMPACT_ATOMS: atom_id res chain seq x y z
N MET A 1 21.96 15.80 -0.68
CA MET A 1 22.32 14.42 -1.07
C MET A 1 22.90 13.59 0.07
N MET A 2 24.04 13.93 0.67
CA MET A 2 24.58 13.11 1.79
C MET A 2 23.61 13.01 2.98
N GLU A 3 22.92 14.10 3.34
CA GLU A 3 21.99 14.07 4.47
C GLU A 3 20.75 13.19 4.21
N ILE A 4 20.12 13.27 3.02
CA ILE A 4 18.98 12.39 2.70
C ILE A 4 19.39 10.91 2.67
N ILE A 5 20.58 10.59 2.14
CA ILE A 5 21.13 9.24 2.15
C ILE A 5 21.37 8.74 3.59
N LYS A 6 21.89 9.60 4.47
CA LYS A 6 22.06 9.29 5.90
C LYS A 6 20.72 9.03 6.60
N GLN A 7 19.65 9.75 6.24
CA GLN A 7 18.31 9.49 6.77
C GLN A 7 17.76 8.16 6.24
N LEU A 8 17.99 7.83 4.97
CA LEU A 8 17.56 6.57 4.34
C LEU A 8 18.21 5.35 5.00
N THR A 9 19.51 5.41 5.30
CA THR A 9 20.22 4.29 5.96
C THR A 9 19.77 4.08 7.41
N LYS A 10 19.37 5.16 8.09
CA LYS A 10 18.89 5.13 9.48
C LYS A 10 17.40 4.83 9.63
N PHE A 11 16.72 4.34 8.58
CA PHE A 11 15.26 4.17 8.54
C PHE A 11 14.63 3.61 9.82
N LYS A 12 15.12 2.48 10.34
CA LYS A 12 14.56 1.83 11.54
C LYS A 12 14.63 2.67 12.82
N ASN A 13 15.61 3.56 12.91
CA ASN A 13 15.87 4.39 14.09
C ASN A 13 15.35 5.82 13.90
N ARG A 14 14.74 6.10 12.75
CA ARG A 14 14.32 7.45 12.35
C ARG A 14 12.92 7.72 12.84
N LYS A 15 12.74 8.86 13.52
CA LYS A 15 11.41 9.43 13.78
C LYS A 15 11.07 10.40 12.66
N TYR A 16 9.81 10.39 12.22
CA TYR A 16 9.36 11.33 11.19
C TYR A 16 9.47 12.77 11.71
N ASN A 17 9.91 13.68 10.85
CA ASN A 17 9.97 15.11 11.12
C ASN A 17 9.62 15.89 9.86
N LYS A 18 8.48 16.56 9.88
CA LYS A 18 7.93 17.32 8.76
C LYS A 18 8.85 18.44 8.28
N LYS A 19 9.51 19.16 9.20
CA LYS A 19 10.43 20.26 8.86
C LYS A 19 11.66 19.75 8.12
N ILE A 20 12.23 18.64 8.60
CA ILE A 20 13.38 17.99 7.95
C ILE A 20 12.98 17.47 6.57
N GLU A 21 11.83 16.81 6.46
CA GLU A 21 11.31 16.36 5.17
C GLU A 21 11.19 17.50 4.16
N ILE A 22 10.48 18.59 4.52
CA ILE A 22 10.30 19.76 3.64
C ILE A 22 11.66 20.30 3.17
N ASN A 23 12.60 20.48 4.09
CA ASN A 23 13.92 21.00 3.76
C ASN A 23 14.70 20.09 2.79
N LEU A 24 14.74 18.78 3.05
CA LEU A 24 15.45 17.82 2.21
C LEU A 24 14.79 17.63 0.84
N ILE A 25 13.45 17.64 0.79
CA ILE A 25 12.68 17.55 -0.45
C ILE A 25 12.88 18.80 -1.31
N ASN A 26 12.94 19.99 -0.70
CA ASN A 26 13.24 21.21 -1.43
C ASN A 26 14.67 21.21 -1.99
N ASP A 27 15.67 20.79 -1.19
CA ASP A 27 17.05 20.63 -1.67
C ASP A 27 17.15 19.68 -2.87
N ILE A 28 16.54 18.50 -2.78
CA ILE A 28 16.61 17.52 -3.87
C ILE A 28 15.82 17.96 -5.11
N ASN A 29 14.68 18.63 -4.94
CA ASN A 29 13.92 19.17 -6.07
C ASN A 29 14.70 20.27 -6.80
N ASN A 30 15.41 21.14 -6.07
CA ASN A 30 16.29 22.14 -6.68
C ASN A 30 17.42 21.48 -7.47
N LYS A 31 17.97 20.37 -6.97
CA LYS A 31 19.01 19.60 -7.67
C LYS A 31 18.49 18.89 -8.92
N ILE A 32 17.29 18.30 -8.86
CA ILE A 32 16.61 17.72 -10.03
C ILE A 32 16.46 18.80 -11.11
N LYS A 33 15.93 19.97 -10.75
CA LYS A 33 15.77 21.10 -11.68
C LYS A 33 17.10 21.55 -12.30
N ALA A 34 18.15 21.67 -11.48
CA ALA A 34 19.48 22.06 -11.95
C ALA A 34 20.10 21.03 -12.92
N ASN A 35 19.68 19.77 -12.85
CA ASN A 35 20.18 18.67 -13.68
C ASN A 35 19.15 18.23 -14.74
N LYS A 36 18.16 19.05 -15.09
CA LYS A 36 17.10 18.68 -16.05
C LYS A 36 17.65 18.23 -17.42
N ASN A 37 18.77 18.80 -17.85
CA ASN A 37 19.45 18.46 -19.11
C ASN A 37 20.30 17.17 -19.01
N ASN A 38 20.51 16.65 -17.80
CA ASN A 38 21.17 15.37 -17.55
C ASN A 38 20.15 14.40 -16.95
N GLU A 39 19.40 13.76 -17.84
CA GLU A 39 18.28 12.87 -17.47
C GLU A 39 18.71 11.79 -16.48
N HIS A 40 19.88 11.17 -16.69
CA HIS A 40 20.40 10.13 -15.80
C HIS A 40 20.53 10.64 -14.36
N LEU A 41 21.23 11.77 -14.14
CA LEU A 41 21.42 12.33 -12.80
C LEU A 41 20.10 12.79 -12.17
N ALA A 42 19.21 13.39 -12.97
CA ALA A 42 17.91 13.83 -12.49
C ALA A 42 17.02 12.64 -12.06
N ASN A 43 17.07 11.53 -12.81
CA ASN A 43 16.37 10.29 -12.48
C ASN A 43 16.93 9.65 -11.21
N GLU A 44 18.25 9.55 -11.05
CA GLU A 44 18.87 9.05 -9.80
C GLU A 44 18.43 9.86 -8.57
N MET A 45 18.38 11.19 -8.70
CA MET A 45 17.89 12.06 -7.62
C MET A 45 16.40 11.85 -7.34
N TRP A 46 15.59 11.61 -8.38
CA TRP A 46 14.20 11.25 -8.23
C TRP A 46 14.03 9.92 -7.48
N GLU A 47 14.85 8.91 -7.75
CA GLU A 47 14.77 7.63 -7.04
C GLU A 47 15.01 7.82 -5.54
N ILE A 48 16.08 8.54 -5.18
CA ILE A 48 16.45 8.86 -3.79
C ILE A 48 15.34 9.65 -3.09
N LYS A 49 14.75 10.64 -3.77
CA LYS A 49 13.59 11.39 -3.27
C LYS A 49 12.41 10.45 -2.98
N THR A 50 12.11 9.58 -3.94
CA THR A 50 10.89 8.76 -3.91
C THR A 50 10.97 7.67 -2.84
N ILE A 51 12.13 7.00 -2.66
CA ILE A 51 12.30 6.03 -1.57
C ILE A 51 12.30 6.71 -0.20
N PHE A 52 12.81 7.94 -0.09
CA PHE A 52 12.75 8.71 1.15
C PHE A 52 11.31 9.06 1.53
N LEU A 53 10.49 9.47 0.56
CA LEU A 53 9.06 9.71 0.77
C LEU A 53 8.32 8.42 1.15
N ALA A 54 8.60 7.30 0.48
CA ALA A 54 8.00 6.00 0.82
C ALA A 54 8.30 5.61 2.28
N GLN A 55 9.56 5.74 2.71
CA GLN A 55 9.93 5.53 4.11
C GLN A 55 9.20 6.48 5.06
N ASN A 56 9.09 7.77 4.73
CA ASN A 56 8.39 8.74 5.59
C ASN A 56 6.92 8.40 5.75
N PHE A 57 6.23 8.05 4.66
CA PHE A 57 4.84 7.60 4.73
C PHE A 57 4.70 6.36 5.61
N TYR A 58 5.63 5.40 5.52
CA TYR A 58 5.62 4.25 6.43
C TYR A 58 5.78 4.66 7.91
N LEU A 59 6.70 5.58 8.21
CA LEU A 59 6.89 6.07 9.59
C LEU A 59 5.63 6.78 10.12
N ILE A 60 5.03 7.66 9.32
CA ILE A 60 3.78 8.36 9.67
C ILE A 60 2.65 7.35 9.87
N PHE A 61 2.55 6.33 9.01
CA PHE A 61 1.57 5.26 9.14
C PHE A 61 1.69 4.54 10.49
N ILE A 62 2.89 4.10 10.87
CA ILE A 62 3.14 3.43 12.14
C ILE A 62 2.79 4.35 13.32
N GLU A 63 3.23 5.60 13.29
CA GLU A 63 2.91 6.58 14.35
C GLU A 63 1.38 6.79 14.49
N SER A 64 0.68 6.86 13.36
CA SER A 64 -0.78 7.04 13.32
C SER A 64 -1.51 5.81 13.85
N LEU A 65 -1.00 4.61 13.61
CA LEU A 65 -1.55 3.39 14.21
C LEU A 65 -1.41 3.39 15.74
N TYR A 66 -0.25 3.77 16.28
CA TYR A 66 -0.08 3.89 17.73
C TYR A 66 -1.02 4.94 18.35
N LYS A 67 -1.34 6.00 17.60
CA LYS A 67 -2.34 7.02 17.96
C LYS A 67 -3.79 6.59 17.70
N LYS A 68 -4.02 5.36 17.21
CA LYS A 68 -5.33 4.83 16.82
C LYS A 68 -6.07 5.65 15.75
N GLN A 69 -5.34 6.41 14.94
CA GLN A 69 -5.86 7.19 13.82
C GLN A 69 -5.96 6.31 12.56
N TYR A 70 -6.81 5.28 12.60
CA TYR A 70 -6.80 4.19 11.61
C TYR A 70 -7.08 4.64 10.18
N TYR A 71 -8.04 5.53 9.96
CA TYR A 71 -8.34 6.01 8.61
C TYR A 71 -7.19 6.87 8.05
N TYR A 72 -6.65 7.79 8.85
CA TYR A 72 -5.49 8.57 8.45
C TYR A 72 -4.26 7.69 8.17
N ALA A 73 -4.04 6.66 8.99
CA ALA A 73 -3.00 5.66 8.79
C ALA A 73 -3.19 4.92 7.44
N TRP A 74 -4.42 4.49 7.12
CA TRP A 74 -4.75 3.86 5.84
C TRP A 74 -4.45 4.76 4.63
N CYS A 75 -4.90 6.01 4.65
CA CYS A 75 -4.64 6.95 3.55
C CYS A 75 -3.14 7.22 3.40
N THR A 76 -2.40 7.24 4.51
CA THR A 76 -0.94 7.37 4.49
C THR A 76 -0.26 6.12 3.91
N LEU A 77 -0.77 4.94 4.24
CA LEU A 77 -0.26 3.67 3.74
C LEU A 77 -0.46 3.52 2.22
N GLU A 78 -1.59 4.00 1.68
CA GLU A 78 -1.79 4.09 0.22
C GLU A 78 -0.76 5.01 -0.43
N LYS A 79 -0.46 6.19 0.16
CA LYS A 79 0.62 7.06 -0.37
C LYS A 79 1.96 6.35 -0.39
N CYS A 80 2.26 5.54 0.63
CA CYS A 80 3.45 4.70 0.65
C CYS A 80 3.45 3.70 -0.51
N GLU A 81 2.34 2.98 -0.73
CA GLU A 81 2.17 2.04 -1.84
C GLU A 81 2.36 2.70 -3.20
N LEU A 82 1.80 3.90 -3.42
CA LEU A 82 1.97 4.64 -4.67
C LEU A 82 3.46 4.92 -4.94
N LYS A 83 4.21 5.39 -3.94
CA LYS A 83 5.66 5.63 -4.09
C LYS A 83 6.44 4.35 -4.35
N ILE A 84 6.03 3.23 -3.74
CA ILE A 84 6.66 1.92 -4.00
C ILE A 84 6.38 1.48 -5.44
N ASN A 85 5.15 1.63 -5.94
CA ASN A 85 4.80 1.24 -7.31
C ASN A 85 5.54 2.09 -8.35
N GLU A 86 5.70 3.39 -8.10
CA GLU A 86 6.53 4.27 -8.93
C GLU A 86 7.99 3.78 -8.99
N LEU A 87 8.58 3.45 -7.83
CA LEU A 87 9.94 2.90 -7.75
C LEU A 87 10.05 1.51 -8.37
N ASP A 88 9.04 0.66 -8.23
CA ASP A 88 9.08 -0.70 -8.77
C ASP A 88 9.22 -0.69 -10.30
N ARG A 89 8.52 0.26 -10.95
CA ARG A 89 8.57 0.47 -12.39
C ARG A 89 9.89 1.10 -12.86
N HIS A 90 10.40 2.11 -12.15
CA HIS A 90 11.45 2.99 -12.68
C HIS A 90 12.79 2.93 -11.98
N ALA A 91 12.84 2.48 -10.73
CA ALA A 91 14.06 2.58 -9.95
C ALA A 91 15.11 1.55 -10.42
N SER A 92 16.36 2.01 -10.40
CA SER A 92 17.54 1.19 -10.57
C SER A 92 17.61 0.04 -9.56
N GLU A 93 18.30 -1.03 -9.95
CA GLU A 93 18.50 -2.18 -9.08
C GLU A 93 19.29 -1.84 -7.81
N LYS A 94 20.12 -0.79 -7.89
CA LYS A 94 20.80 -0.21 -6.73
C LYS A 94 19.80 0.25 -5.67
N ILE A 95 18.71 0.92 -6.04
CA ILE A 95 17.70 1.38 -5.08
C ILE A 95 16.84 0.21 -4.59
N LYS A 96 16.45 -0.70 -5.48
CA LYS A 96 15.62 -1.86 -5.12
C LYS A 96 16.32 -2.77 -4.09
N ASN A 97 17.62 -2.99 -4.26
CA ASN A 97 18.44 -3.79 -3.35
C ASN A 97 18.84 -3.05 -2.06
N ASN A 98 18.52 -1.76 -1.92
CA ASN A 98 18.90 -0.95 -0.77
C ASN A 98 17.70 -0.28 -0.10
N TYR A 99 17.99 0.45 0.99
CA TYR A 99 17.06 1.39 1.63
C TYR A 99 15.68 0.81 1.99
N TYR A 100 15.62 -0.50 2.26
CA TYR A 100 14.41 -1.20 2.68
C TYR A 100 13.29 -1.22 1.64
N PHE A 101 13.59 -1.08 0.35
CA PHE A 101 12.57 -1.13 -0.71
C PHE A 101 11.75 -2.43 -0.67
N HIS A 102 12.41 -3.59 -0.66
CA HIS A 102 11.74 -4.89 -0.61
C HIS A 102 10.90 -5.06 0.67
N PHE A 103 11.41 -4.61 1.81
CA PHE A 103 10.66 -4.60 3.07
C PHE A 103 9.36 -3.81 2.93
N LEU A 104 9.44 -2.58 2.43
CA LEU A 104 8.28 -1.71 2.23
C LEU A 104 7.28 -2.35 1.26
N LYS A 105 7.75 -2.83 0.10
CA LYS A 105 6.93 -3.48 -0.92
C LYS A 105 6.17 -4.68 -0.37
N PHE A 106 6.82 -5.48 0.48
CA PHE A 106 6.22 -6.65 1.09
C PHE A 106 5.22 -6.26 2.20
N GLN A 107 5.66 -5.44 3.17
CA GLN A 107 4.90 -5.17 4.40
C GLN A 107 3.70 -4.25 4.20
N VAL A 108 3.77 -3.29 3.26
CA VAL A 108 2.64 -2.41 2.98
C VAL A 108 1.40 -3.21 2.57
N LYS A 109 1.57 -4.24 1.72
CA LYS A 109 0.46 -5.12 1.32
C LYS A 109 -0.13 -5.91 2.50
N ARG A 110 0.72 -6.37 3.43
CA ARG A 110 0.27 -7.13 4.62
C ARG A 110 -0.53 -6.25 5.56
N TRP A 111 -0.03 -5.05 5.83
CA TRP A 111 -0.78 -4.07 6.60
C TRP A 111 -2.14 -3.76 5.97
N GLN A 112 -2.19 -3.55 4.65
CA GLN A 112 -3.45 -3.29 3.95
C GLN A 112 -4.44 -4.46 4.05
N ALA A 113 -3.98 -5.71 3.99
CA ALA A 113 -4.84 -6.90 4.04
C ALA A 113 -5.63 -7.05 5.35
N ILE A 114 -5.12 -6.47 6.44
CA ILE A 114 -5.74 -6.54 7.78
C ILE A 114 -6.83 -5.49 7.97
N TYR A 115 -6.81 -4.42 7.19
CA TYR A 115 -7.81 -3.37 7.35
C TYR A 115 -9.24 -3.90 7.10
N PRO A 116 -10.22 -3.49 7.93
CA PRO A 116 -11.60 -3.92 7.81
C PRO A 116 -12.37 -3.22 6.67
N TYR A 117 -11.69 -2.43 5.82
CA TYR A 117 -12.33 -1.74 4.71
C TYR A 117 -12.61 -2.71 3.56
N LYS A 118 -13.88 -2.76 3.12
CA LYS A 118 -14.39 -3.68 2.09
C LYS A 118 -15.21 -3.01 0.99
N LEU A 119 -15.64 -1.77 1.20
CA LEU A 119 -16.46 -0.99 0.28
C LEU A 119 -15.87 0.40 0.14
N PHE A 120 -15.80 0.86 -1.10
CA PHE A 120 -15.15 2.10 -1.48
C PHE A 120 -15.96 2.80 -2.57
N THR A 121 -15.78 4.10 -2.72
CA THR A 121 -16.33 4.87 -3.83
C THR A 121 -15.32 5.03 -4.95
N SER A 122 -15.74 4.72 -6.18
CA SER A 122 -14.97 4.92 -7.39
C SER A 122 -15.68 5.97 -8.24
N PRO A 123 -15.16 7.20 -8.31
CA PRO A 123 -15.74 8.23 -9.17
C PRO A 123 -15.45 7.94 -10.64
N GLU A 124 -16.41 8.29 -11.49
CA GLU A 124 -16.32 8.19 -12.94
C GLU A 124 -16.32 9.60 -13.54
N PHE A 125 -15.29 9.91 -14.31
CA PHE A 125 -15.08 11.24 -14.86
C PHE A 125 -14.93 11.21 -16.39
N ILE A 126 -15.45 12.24 -17.06
CA ILE A 126 -15.04 12.60 -18.42
C ILE A 126 -13.97 13.68 -18.32
N TYR A 127 -12.78 13.38 -18.79
CA TYR A 127 -11.72 14.35 -18.97
C TYR A 127 -11.93 15.10 -20.29
N LYS A 128 -12.41 16.34 -20.23
CA LYS A 128 -12.66 17.17 -21.43
C LYS A 128 -11.36 17.74 -21.97
N LYS A 129 -10.47 18.16 -21.08
CA LYS A 129 -9.19 18.76 -21.44
C LYS A 129 -8.09 18.37 -20.46
N VAL A 130 -7.04 17.78 -21.01
CA VAL A 130 -5.89 17.27 -20.28
C VAL A 130 -4.58 17.72 -20.93
N ARG A 131 -3.60 18.07 -20.11
CA ARG A 131 -2.24 18.41 -20.53
C ARG A 131 -1.22 17.42 -19.99
N CYS A 132 -0.16 17.20 -20.75
CA CYS A 132 1.01 16.47 -20.27
C CYS A 132 1.76 17.30 -19.23
N SER A 133 2.09 16.73 -18.06
CA SER A 133 2.85 17.44 -17.03
C SER A 133 4.28 17.80 -17.44
N ILE A 134 4.86 17.13 -18.45
CA ILE A 134 6.25 17.31 -18.88
C ILE A 134 6.38 18.40 -19.96
N CYS A 135 5.59 18.31 -21.04
CA CYS A 135 5.64 19.28 -22.15
C CYS A 135 4.51 20.30 -22.17
N ASN A 136 3.50 20.16 -21.29
CA ASN A 136 2.32 21.03 -21.24
C ASN A 136 1.44 21.03 -22.50
N GLU A 137 1.72 20.15 -23.47
CA GLU A 137 0.90 19.95 -24.66
C GLU A 137 -0.44 19.31 -24.31
N ILE A 138 -1.47 19.61 -25.10
CA ILE A 138 -2.79 18.99 -24.97
C ILE A 138 -2.69 17.52 -25.37
N ILE A 139 -3.11 16.62 -24.49
CA ILE A 139 -3.18 15.19 -24.77
C ILE A 139 -4.49 14.95 -25.55
N SER A 140 -4.36 14.60 -26.81
CA SER A 140 -5.47 14.23 -27.69
C SER A 140 -4.99 13.21 -28.74
N PRO A 141 -5.90 12.47 -29.41
CA PRO A 141 -5.50 11.51 -30.44
C PRO A 141 -4.69 12.11 -31.60
N ARG A 142 -4.81 13.42 -31.83
CA ARG A 142 -4.07 14.17 -32.86
C ARG A 142 -2.98 15.09 -32.26
N GLY A 143 -2.70 14.95 -30.97
CA GLY A 143 -1.75 15.79 -30.25
C GLY A 143 -0.29 15.44 -30.58
N ASN A 144 0.61 16.40 -30.35
CA ASN A 144 2.04 16.24 -30.62
C ASN A 144 2.84 15.68 -29.43
N CYS A 145 2.19 15.43 -28.29
CA CYS A 145 2.86 14.91 -27.10
C CYS A 145 3.38 13.49 -27.35
N LYS A 146 4.69 13.30 -27.15
CA LYS A 146 5.36 11.99 -27.27
C LYS A 146 5.62 11.31 -25.93
N HIS A 147 5.33 11.97 -24.81
CA HIS A 147 5.53 11.42 -23.47
C HIS A 147 4.48 10.36 -23.13
N ILE A 148 4.92 9.28 -22.49
CA ILE A 148 4.08 8.18 -22.05
C ILE A 148 3.65 8.44 -20.61
N ILE A 149 2.35 8.35 -20.33
CA ILE A 149 1.82 8.57 -18.98
C ILE A 149 2.35 7.49 -18.05
N GLY A 150 2.86 7.94 -16.91
CA GLY A 150 3.47 7.10 -15.87
C GLY A 150 4.93 6.78 -16.11
N GLU A 151 5.58 7.27 -17.18
CA GLU A 151 7.03 7.15 -17.41
C GLU A 151 7.81 8.30 -16.76
N LEU A 152 9.09 8.05 -16.45
CA LEU A 152 9.99 8.99 -15.79
C LEU A 152 10.84 9.75 -16.82
N TYR A 153 10.84 11.08 -16.75
CA TYR A 153 11.60 11.97 -17.63
C TYR A 153 12.32 13.04 -16.80
N SER A 154 13.65 13.07 -16.88
CA SER A 154 14.52 14.04 -16.17
C SER A 154 14.09 14.34 -14.72
N GLY A 155 13.83 13.28 -13.95
CA GLY A 155 13.47 13.35 -12.53
C GLY A 155 12.00 13.68 -12.23
N GLU A 156 11.12 13.64 -13.23
CA GLU A 156 9.68 13.89 -13.11
C GLU A 156 8.86 12.79 -13.81
N ILE A 157 7.84 12.26 -13.13
CA ILE A 157 6.90 11.31 -13.75
C ILE A 157 5.91 12.10 -14.62
N CYS A 158 5.66 11.61 -15.84
CA CYS A 158 4.62 12.14 -16.69
C CYS A 158 3.23 11.75 -16.18
N TYR A 159 2.36 12.73 -15.95
CA TYR A 159 0.96 12.55 -15.60
C TYR A 159 0.09 13.52 -16.40
N CYS A 160 -1.23 13.29 -16.37
CA CYS A 160 -2.21 14.20 -16.95
C CYS A 160 -2.59 15.28 -15.93
N THR A 161 -2.32 16.53 -16.25
CA THR A 161 -2.93 17.66 -15.56
C THR A 161 -4.31 17.89 -16.17
N VAL A 162 -5.36 17.65 -15.38
CA VAL A 162 -6.74 17.82 -15.81
C VAL A 162 -7.14 19.29 -15.64
N GLU A 163 -7.48 19.97 -16.74
CA GLU A 163 -7.96 21.35 -16.71
C GLU A 163 -9.49 21.41 -16.63
N GLU A 164 -10.16 20.50 -17.34
CA GLU A 164 -11.61 20.44 -17.42
C GLU A 164 -12.09 19.00 -17.24
N ILE A 165 -12.95 18.80 -16.25
CA ILE A 165 -13.47 17.49 -15.86
C ILE A 165 -14.97 17.57 -15.62
N GLU A 166 -15.68 16.50 -15.93
CA GLU A 166 -17.09 16.32 -15.63
C GLU A 166 -17.28 15.02 -14.84
N LEU A 167 -17.96 15.10 -13.70
CA LEU A 167 -18.33 13.92 -12.91
C LEU A 167 -19.58 13.29 -13.52
N ILE A 168 -19.48 12.02 -13.94
CA ILE A 168 -20.62 11.25 -14.47
C ILE A 168 -21.36 10.56 -13.32
N GLY A 169 -20.61 9.96 -12.40
CA GLY A 169 -21.19 9.10 -11.38
C GLY A 169 -20.17 8.64 -10.35
N ILE A 170 -20.67 7.94 -9.34
CA ILE A 170 -19.88 7.35 -8.26
C ILE A 170 -20.37 5.93 -8.06
N ALA A 171 -19.52 4.95 -8.35
CA ALA A 171 -19.81 3.54 -8.13
C ALA A 171 -19.35 3.09 -6.74
N ILE A 172 -20.06 2.13 -6.14
CA ILE A 172 -19.63 1.43 -4.93
C ILE A 172 -18.91 0.15 -5.35
N VAL A 173 -17.63 0.02 -4.98
CA VAL A 173 -16.77 -1.08 -5.40
C VAL A 173 -16.07 -1.75 -4.23
N LYS A 174 -15.66 -3.00 -4.42
CA LYS A 174 -14.83 -3.74 -3.45
C LYS A 174 -13.33 -3.54 -3.67
N ASN A 175 -12.94 -3.26 -4.92
CA ASN A 175 -11.55 -3.16 -5.36
C ASN A 175 -11.35 -1.80 -6.07
N PRO A 176 -11.09 -0.71 -5.33
CA PRO A 176 -10.90 0.60 -5.92
C PRO A 176 -9.46 0.79 -6.43
N VAL A 177 -9.30 1.69 -7.41
CA VAL A 177 -7.98 2.28 -7.70
C VAL A 177 -7.59 3.25 -6.59
N MET A 178 -8.54 4.05 -6.10
CA MET A 178 -8.37 4.99 -4.99
C MET A 178 -8.78 4.33 -3.67
N LYS A 179 -7.81 3.73 -2.97
CA LYS A 179 -8.05 2.99 -1.73
C LYS A 179 -8.50 3.91 -0.59
N SER A 180 -8.13 5.19 -0.59
CA SER A 180 -8.55 6.17 0.43
C SER A 180 -10.06 6.44 0.43
N ASN A 181 -10.78 6.16 -0.65
CA ASN A 181 -12.21 6.46 -0.78
C ASN A 181 -13.08 5.42 -0.07
N VAL A 182 -12.83 5.20 1.22
CA VAL A 182 -13.55 4.23 2.04
C VAL A 182 -14.97 4.72 2.34
N ILE A 183 -15.96 3.84 2.20
CA ILE A 183 -17.31 4.11 2.70
C ILE A 183 -17.35 3.88 4.21
N ASP A 184 -17.79 4.92 4.92
CA ASP A 184 -17.94 4.93 6.38
C ASP A 184 -16.65 4.50 7.11
N PRO A 185 -15.54 5.26 6.96
CA PRO A 185 -14.24 4.85 7.48
C PRO A 185 -14.20 4.78 9.01
N GLU A 186 -15.01 5.57 9.70
CA GLU A 186 -15.10 5.64 11.17
C GLU A 186 -16.35 4.94 11.72
N GLY A 187 -17.03 4.16 10.88
CA GLY A 187 -18.25 3.44 11.24
C GLY A 187 -18.08 2.52 12.45
N LYS A 188 -19.11 2.46 13.30
CA LYS A 188 -19.13 1.64 14.53
C LYS A 188 -18.87 0.15 14.27
N ASN A 189 -19.13 -0.33 13.06
CA ASN A 189 -18.97 -1.74 12.67
C ASN A 189 -17.54 -2.09 12.19
N LYS A 190 -16.60 -1.14 12.15
CA LYS A 190 -15.22 -1.40 11.73
C LYS A 190 -14.42 -1.98 12.90
N ASN A 191 -13.91 -3.20 12.73
CA ASN A 191 -13.06 -3.84 13.73
C ASN A 191 -11.58 -3.72 13.37
N PHE A 192 -10.85 -2.91 14.12
CA PHE A 192 -9.40 -2.72 13.96
C PHE A 192 -8.56 -3.56 14.93
N SER A 193 -9.16 -4.51 15.66
CA SER A 193 -8.46 -5.36 16.63
C SER A 193 -7.29 -6.13 15.99
N GLY A 194 -7.42 -6.55 14.73
CA GLY A 194 -6.34 -7.22 13.99
C GLY A 194 -5.08 -6.37 13.86
N LEU A 195 -5.22 -5.06 13.61
CA LEU A 195 -4.08 -4.13 13.56
C LEU A 195 -3.41 -4.00 14.94
N ASN A 196 -4.21 -3.89 16.00
CA ASN A 196 -3.70 -3.81 17.36
C ASN A 196 -2.99 -5.11 17.78
N MET A 197 -3.53 -6.26 17.39
CA MET A 197 -2.92 -7.57 17.64
C MET A 197 -1.53 -7.64 17.02
N ILE A 198 -1.38 -7.22 15.76
CA ILE A 198 -0.08 -7.19 15.10
C ILE A 198 0.87 -6.25 15.81
N LEU A 199 0.45 -5.00 16.09
CA LEU A 199 1.30 -4.05 16.81
C LEU A 199 1.80 -4.58 18.16
N ASN A 200 0.96 -5.30 18.89
CA ASN A 200 1.33 -5.89 20.19
C ASN A 200 2.20 -7.15 20.05
N THR A 201 2.18 -7.81 18.89
CA THR A 201 2.94 -9.04 18.62
C THR A 201 4.34 -8.75 18.08
N LEU A 202 4.51 -7.65 17.34
CA LEU A 202 5.79 -7.29 16.74
C LEU A 202 6.76 -6.74 17.79
N ASN A 203 8.00 -7.24 17.78
CA ASN A 203 9.08 -6.67 18.60
C ASN A 203 9.44 -5.25 18.14
N THR A 204 9.37 -5.02 16.82
CA THR A 204 9.56 -3.69 16.23
C THR A 204 8.62 -3.51 15.04
N PRO A 205 8.19 -2.28 14.71
CA PRO A 205 7.41 -1.98 13.49
C PRO A 205 8.12 -2.32 12.17
N PHE A 206 9.42 -2.66 12.24
CA PHE A 206 10.28 -2.97 11.09
C PHE A 206 10.64 -4.47 11.01
N GLN A 207 9.94 -5.31 11.76
CA GLN A 207 10.04 -6.75 11.67
C GLN A 207 9.20 -7.26 10.50
N TYR A 208 9.72 -8.22 9.73
CA TYR A 208 8.97 -8.91 8.69
C TYR A 208 7.93 -9.83 9.34
N TRP A 209 6.72 -9.84 8.80
CA TRP A 209 5.64 -10.73 9.25
C TRP A 209 4.71 -11.03 8.07
N ASP A 210 4.01 -12.16 8.13
CA ASP A 210 2.95 -12.49 7.17
C ASP A 210 1.70 -13.02 7.87
N ILE A 211 0.65 -13.25 7.09
CA ILE A 211 -0.62 -13.78 7.54
C ILE A 211 -0.82 -15.14 6.91
N ASN A 212 -1.09 -16.14 7.75
CA ASN A 212 -1.62 -17.41 7.29
C ASN A 212 -3.11 -17.48 7.60
N TYR A 213 -3.93 -17.59 6.55
CA TYR A 213 -5.36 -17.81 6.68
C TYR A 213 -5.62 -19.30 6.77
N THR A 214 -6.00 -19.77 7.95
CA THR A 214 -6.34 -21.16 8.20
C THR A 214 -7.84 -21.28 8.52
N LYS A 215 -8.29 -22.51 8.77
CA LYS A 215 -9.61 -22.77 9.34
C LYS A 215 -9.41 -23.55 10.62
N GLU A 216 -10.10 -23.15 11.67
CA GLU A 216 -10.09 -23.85 12.95
C GLU A 216 -11.46 -24.47 13.19
N PHE A 217 -11.48 -25.73 13.62
CA PHE A 217 -12.72 -26.40 13.97
C PHE A 217 -13.10 -26.08 15.41
N ILE A 218 -14.23 -25.39 15.58
CA ILE A 218 -14.81 -25.13 16.90
C ILE A 218 -15.98 -26.10 17.12
N PRO A 219 -15.91 -26.97 18.13
CA PRO A 219 -17.02 -27.84 18.51
C PRO A 219 -18.29 -27.05 18.86
N LYS A 220 -19.46 -27.60 18.53
CA LYS A 220 -20.76 -26.93 18.72
C LYS A 220 -21.00 -26.40 20.13
N LYS A 221 -20.50 -27.11 21.15
CA LYS A 221 -20.63 -26.72 22.57
C LYS A 221 -19.99 -25.36 22.92
N PHE A 222 -19.05 -24.88 22.10
CA PHE A 222 -18.37 -23.60 22.30
C PHE A 222 -18.93 -22.48 21.41
N ILE A 223 -19.93 -22.77 20.57
CA ILE A 223 -20.56 -21.77 19.70
C ILE A 223 -21.71 -21.13 20.46
N THR A 224 -21.59 -19.83 20.74
CA THR A 224 -22.59 -19.04 21.49
C THR A 224 -23.52 -18.22 20.59
N GLU A 225 -23.37 -18.33 19.27
CA GLU A 225 -24.19 -17.61 18.29
C GLU A 225 -25.65 -18.04 18.31
N SER A 226 -26.56 -17.07 18.15
CA SER A 226 -27.98 -17.33 18.03
C SER A 226 -28.30 -18.01 16.68
N PRO A 227 -29.40 -18.78 16.57
CA PRO A 227 -29.76 -19.46 15.32
C PRO A 227 -29.88 -18.50 14.13
N ASP A 228 -30.38 -17.28 14.35
CA ASP A 228 -30.63 -16.29 13.31
C ASP A 228 -29.40 -15.41 13.00
N SER A 229 -28.36 -15.44 13.84
CA SER A 229 -27.14 -14.69 13.56
C SER A 229 -26.36 -15.29 12.38
N LEU A 230 -25.45 -14.51 11.80
CA LEU A 230 -24.59 -14.98 10.72
C LEU A 230 -23.71 -16.13 11.21
N CYS A 231 -23.58 -17.17 10.39
CA CYS A 231 -22.80 -18.34 10.74
C CYS A 231 -21.30 -17.99 10.92
N PRO A 232 -20.66 -18.38 12.03
CA PRO A 232 -19.23 -18.13 12.27
C PRO A 232 -18.28 -18.69 11.22
N CYS A 233 -18.71 -19.66 10.40
CA CYS A 233 -17.85 -20.18 9.32
C CYS A 233 -17.61 -19.15 8.20
N GLY A 234 -18.30 -18.01 8.21
CA GLY A 234 -18.17 -16.97 7.18
C GLY A 234 -18.83 -17.33 5.86
N SER A 235 -19.84 -18.22 5.85
CA SER A 235 -20.60 -18.59 4.65
C SER A 235 -21.55 -17.49 4.15
N GLY A 236 -21.87 -16.52 5.01
CA GLY A 236 -22.89 -15.50 4.74
C GLY A 236 -24.33 -15.96 4.99
N LEU A 237 -24.55 -17.23 5.35
CA LEU A 237 -25.85 -17.75 5.78
C LEU A 237 -26.05 -17.59 7.29
N SER A 238 -27.30 -17.66 7.75
CA SER A 238 -27.57 -17.75 9.20
C SER A 238 -27.02 -19.06 9.78
N TYR A 239 -26.72 -19.07 11.07
CA TYR A 239 -26.17 -20.25 11.74
C TYR A 239 -27.12 -21.45 11.63
N LEU A 240 -28.43 -21.22 11.82
CA LEU A 240 -29.52 -22.18 11.62
C LEU A 240 -29.46 -22.86 10.26
N MET A 241 -29.25 -22.07 9.19
CA MET A 241 -29.19 -22.57 7.82
C MET A 241 -27.85 -23.19 7.44
N CYS A 242 -26.82 -23.10 8.28
CA CYS A 242 -25.46 -23.46 7.90
C CYS A 242 -24.82 -24.55 8.75
N CYS A 243 -24.32 -24.22 9.95
CA CYS A 243 -23.52 -25.13 10.78
C CYS A 243 -24.27 -25.64 12.02
N GLN A 244 -25.47 -25.14 12.33
CA GLN A 244 -26.18 -25.52 13.55
C GLN A 244 -26.50 -27.02 13.62
N ARG A 245 -26.77 -27.66 12.47
CA ARG A 245 -27.03 -29.11 12.37
C ARG A 245 -25.75 -29.96 12.37
N LYS A 246 -24.57 -29.33 12.39
CA LYS A 246 -23.26 -30.01 12.38
C LYS A 246 -22.71 -30.12 13.81
N ASN A 247 -21.70 -30.98 14.01
CA ASN A 247 -21.04 -31.17 15.31
C ASN A 247 -20.13 -30.01 15.72
N GLY A 248 -19.97 -29.01 14.84
CA GLY A 248 -19.16 -27.82 15.06
C GLY A 248 -19.03 -27.02 13.76
N CYS A 249 -18.17 -26.03 13.80
CA CYS A 249 -18.01 -25.04 12.75
C CYS A 249 -16.53 -24.87 12.40
N LEU A 250 -16.18 -24.92 11.11
CA LEU A 250 -14.87 -24.50 10.63
C LEU A 250 -14.88 -22.97 10.47
N ILE A 251 -14.20 -22.28 11.38
CA ILE A 251 -14.16 -20.82 11.44
C ILE A 251 -12.91 -20.32 10.72
N PRO A 252 -12.99 -19.25 9.91
CA PRO A 252 -11.82 -18.57 9.39
C PRO A 252 -10.92 -18.11 10.52
N HIS A 253 -9.68 -18.59 10.54
CA HIS A 253 -8.68 -18.24 11.54
C HIS A 253 -7.53 -17.50 10.87
N MET A 254 -7.00 -16.50 11.57
CA MET A 254 -5.89 -15.68 11.09
C MET A 254 -4.70 -15.86 12.04
N GLN A 255 -3.64 -16.46 11.53
CA GLN A 255 -2.39 -16.61 12.27
C GLN A 255 -1.36 -15.60 11.77
N ILE A 256 -0.74 -14.86 12.69
CA ILE A 256 0.42 -14.01 12.37
C ILE A 256 1.67 -14.89 12.38
N ILE A 257 2.42 -14.86 11.29
CA ILE A 257 3.73 -15.51 11.18
C ILE A 257 4.80 -14.44 11.29
N LEU A 258 5.63 -14.53 12.32
CA LEU A 258 6.81 -13.68 12.47
C LEU A 258 7.99 -14.32 11.75
N TYR A 259 8.67 -13.55 10.91
CA TYR A 259 9.93 -14.00 10.35
C TYR A 259 11.06 -13.66 11.33
N ASN A 260 11.85 -14.67 11.68
CA ASN A 260 13.11 -14.46 12.37
C ASN A 260 14.15 -13.90 11.41
N GLN A 261 15.19 -13.26 11.96
CA GLN A 261 16.25 -12.59 11.19
C GLN A 261 16.90 -13.50 10.11
N ASP A 262 16.93 -14.81 10.33
CA ASP A 262 17.52 -15.80 9.41
C ASP A 262 16.73 -16.02 8.13
N ILE A 263 15.40 -15.84 8.16
CA ILE A 263 14.54 -15.97 6.97
C ILE A 263 14.64 -14.70 6.11
N LYS A 264 14.97 -13.55 6.70
CA LYS A 264 15.20 -12.29 5.97
C LYS A 264 16.31 -12.43 4.92
N ASN A 265 17.43 -13.06 5.26
CA ASN A 265 18.54 -13.27 4.32
C ASN A 265 18.13 -14.17 3.15
N LYS A 266 17.23 -15.14 3.40
CA LYS A 266 16.63 -16.03 2.38
C LYS A 266 15.55 -15.34 1.56
N LEU A 267 14.69 -14.50 2.15
CA LEU A 267 13.67 -13.74 1.44
C LEU A 267 14.28 -12.65 0.55
N ASP A 268 15.35 -11.98 0.98
CA ASP A 268 16.08 -11.02 0.15
C ASP A 268 16.75 -11.72 -1.07
N THR A 269 17.06 -13.03 -0.98
CA THR A 269 17.50 -13.86 -2.13
C THR A 269 16.37 -14.57 -2.89
N HIS A 270 15.20 -14.80 -2.28
CA HIS A 270 14.05 -15.47 -2.88
C HIS A 270 13.00 -14.51 -3.47
N LEU A 271 12.98 -13.22 -3.09
CA LEU A 271 12.10 -12.19 -3.66
C LEU A 271 12.41 -11.89 -5.14
N SER A 272 13.59 -12.29 -5.64
CA SER A 272 13.92 -12.36 -7.07
C SER A 272 13.26 -13.54 -7.79
N ILE A 273 12.74 -14.54 -7.05
CA ILE A 273 12.12 -15.77 -7.57
C ILE A 273 10.60 -15.82 -7.28
N GLU A 274 10.13 -15.31 -6.13
CA GLU A 274 8.74 -15.44 -5.65
C GLU A 274 7.73 -14.44 -6.24
N LEU A 275 8.17 -13.44 -7.03
CA LEU A 275 7.25 -12.64 -7.85
C LEU A 275 6.40 -13.51 -8.81
N LYS A 276 6.82 -14.76 -9.09
CA LYS A 276 6.03 -15.73 -9.87
C LYS A 276 4.90 -16.41 -9.08
N ILE A 277 4.94 -16.46 -7.75
CA ILE A 277 3.96 -17.22 -6.93
C ILE A 277 2.82 -16.32 -6.42
N SER A 278 3.09 -15.06 -6.06
CA SER A 278 2.00 -14.15 -5.64
C SER A 278 1.07 -13.79 -6.79
N ASP A 279 1.59 -13.64 -8.00
CA ASP A 279 0.78 -13.38 -9.20
C ASP A 279 -0.08 -14.59 -9.56
N TYR A 280 0.40 -15.81 -9.31
CA TYR A 280 -0.35 -17.05 -9.54
C TYR A 280 -1.52 -17.22 -8.56
N LEU A 281 -1.36 -16.83 -7.28
CA LEU A 281 -2.44 -16.90 -6.28
C LEU A 281 -3.44 -15.73 -6.36
N TYR A 282 -3.01 -14.56 -6.84
CA TYR A 282 -3.91 -13.43 -7.08
C TYR A 282 -4.77 -13.63 -8.34
N GLN A 283 -4.21 -14.22 -9.41
CA GLN A 283 -4.95 -14.51 -10.65
C GLN A 283 -5.94 -15.68 -10.51
N LYS A 284 -5.63 -16.72 -9.72
CA LYS A 284 -6.55 -17.85 -9.51
C LYS A 284 -7.76 -17.56 -8.62
N LYS A 285 -7.78 -16.42 -7.91
CA LYS A 285 -8.94 -16.02 -7.10
C LYS A 285 -9.96 -15.17 -7.89
N TYR A 286 -9.63 -14.83 -9.15
CA TYR A 286 -10.45 -14.01 -10.04
C TYR A 286 -10.49 -14.54 -11.49
N SER A 287 -10.37 -15.86 -11.65
CA SER A 287 -10.84 -16.59 -12.85
C SER A 287 -12.07 -17.39 -12.49
#